data_AF-K1T1C5-F1
#
_entry.id   AF-K1T1C5-F1
#
_cell.length_a   1.000
_cell.length_b   1.000
_cell.length_c   1.000
_cell.angle_alpha   90.00
_cell.angle_beta   90.00
_cell.angle_gamma   90.00
#
_symmetry.space_group_name_H-M   'P 1'
#
loop_
_entity.id
_entity.type
_entity.pdbx_description
1 polymer ?
#
loop_
_entity_poly.entity_id
_entity_poly.type
_entity_poly.pdbx_seq_one_letter_code
_entity_poly.pdbx_strand_id
1 'polypeptide(L)' 'LREGGCLADIVPTMIEMMGMEQPAEMTGKSLLIKK' A
#
# COMPACT_ATOMS: atom_id res chain seq x y z
N LEU A 1 -9.80 -3.95 -4.51
CA LEU A 1 -8.89 -2.99 -3.85
C LEU A 1 -9.68 -2.30 -2.73
N ARG A 2 -9.02 -1.87 -1.65
CA ARG A 2 -9.63 -1.14 -0.54
C ARG A 2 -10.33 0.11 -1.05
N GLU A 3 -11.58 0.32 -0.66
CA GLU A 3 -12.33 1.54 -0.99
C GLU A 3 -11.77 2.77 -0.25
N GLY A 4 -11.98 3.96 -0.80
CA GLY A 4 -11.51 5.22 -0.22
C GLY A 4 -10.00 5.42 -0.24
N GLY A 5 -9.30 4.79 -1.18
CA GLY A 5 -7.87 5.01 -1.42
C GLY A 5 -7.56 6.38 -2.04
N CYS A 6 -6.31 6.81 -1.90
CA CYS A 6 -5.78 8.05 -2.51
C CYS A 6 -4.43 7.81 -3.18
N LEU A 7 -3.86 8.84 -3.81
CA LEU A 7 -2.59 8.72 -4.54
C LEU A 7 -1.41 8.27 -3.67
N ALA A 8 -1.41 8.63 -2.38
CA ALA A 8 -0.36 8.23 -1.43
C ALA A 8 -0.32 6.70 -1.21
N ASP A 9 -1.40 5.99 -1.54
CA ASP A 9 -1.53 4.55 -1.32
C ASP A 9 -0.90 3.70 -2.45
N ILE A 10 -0.50 4.32 -3.56
CA ILE A 10 0.02 3.62 -4.74
C ILE A 10 1.36 2.93 -4.42
N VAL A 11 2.33 3.66 -3.88
CA VAL A 11 3.66 3.11 -3.59
C VAL A 11 3.60 2.00 -2.53
N PRO A 12 2.91 2.17 -1.38
CA PRO A 12 2.65 1.09 -0.43
C PRO A 12 2.07 -0.19 -1.06
N THR A 13 1.14 -0.03 -2.02
CA THR A 13 0.55 -1.16 -2.75
C THR A 13 1.59 -1.88 -3.62
N MET A 14 2.43 -1.12 -4.34
CA MET A 14 3.46 -1.70 -5.23
C MET A 14 4.52 -2.48 -4.46
N ILE A 15 5.05 -1.91 -3.38
CA ILE A 15 6.12 -2.56 -2.60
C ILE A 15 5.59 -3.80 -1.87
N GLU A 16 4.32 -3.82 -1.44
CA GLU A 16 3.70 -5.04 -0.90
C GLU A 16 3.60 -6.14 -1.96
N MET A 17 3.23 -5.83 -3.21
CA MET A 17 3.23 -6.81 -4.31
C MET A 17 4.62 -7.38 -4.60
N MET A 18 5.66 -6.60 -4.35
CA MET A 18 7.06 -7.00 -4.49
C MET A 18 7.59 -7.78 -3.27
N GLY A 19 6.77 -7.97 -2.23
CA GLY A 19 7.18 -8.64 -0.99
C GLY A 19 8.16 -7.83 -0.14
N MET A 20 8.20 -6.51 -0.31
CA MET A 20 9.08 -5.61 0.42
C MET A 20 8.39 -5.05 1.66
N GLU A 21 9.16 -4.74 2.69
CA GLU A 21 8.66 -4.06 3.88
C GLU A 21 8.39 -2.58 3.60
N GLN A 22 7.28 -2.07 4.13
CA GLN A 22 6.96 -0.65 4.04
C GLN A 22 7.80 0.15 5.05
N PRO A 23 8.53 1.20 4.62
CA PRO A 23 9.26 2.09 5.52
C PRO A 23 8.34 2.79 6.53
N ALA A 24 8.84 3.07 7.73
CA ALA A 24 8.06 3.66 8.82
C ALA A 24 7.57 5.08 8.51
N GLU A 25 8.25 5.81 7.63
CA GLU A 25 7.93 7.17 7.22
C GLU A 25 6.78 7.22 6.19
N MET A 26 6.47 6.10 5.51
CA MET A 26 5.38 6.05 4.55
C MET A 26 4.03 6.03 5.26
N THR A 27 3.23 7.06 5.04
CA THR A 27 1.90 7.22 5.67
C THR A 27 0.75 6.61 4.87
N GLY A 28 0.95 6.38 3.57
CA GLY A 28 -0.02 5.69 2.71
C GLY A 28 -0.20 4.23 3.11
N LYS A 29 -1.32 3.62 2.72
CA LYS A 29 -1.65 2.23 3.06
C LYS A 29 -2.00 1.46 1.81
N SER A 30 -1.44 0.26 1.67
CA SER A 30 -1.76 -0.61 0.54
C SER A 30 -3.25 -0.71 0.25
N LEU A 31 -3.58 -0.73 -1.04
CA LEU A 31 -4.92 -0.90 -1.57
C LEU A 31 -5.29 -2.38 -1.71
N LEU A 32 -4.37 -3.32 -1.49
CA LEU A 32 -4.67 -4.74 -1.57
C LEU A 32 -5.57 -5.17 -0.40
N ILE A 33 -6.57 -6.01 -0.71
CA ILE A 33 -7.39 -6.68 0.30
C ILE A 33 -6.84 -8.11 0.39
N LYS A 34 -6.34 -8.51 1.57
CA LYS A 34 -5.89 -9.88 1.80
C LYS A 34 -7.12 -10.79 1.91
N LYS A 35 -7.05 -11.97 1.27
CA LYS A 35 -8.04 -13.04 1.43
C LYS A 35 -7.77 -13.81 2.72
#